data_AF-A0A5R8L849-F1
#
_entry.id   AF-A0A5R8L849-F1
#
_cell.length_a   1.000
_cell.length_b   1.000
_cell.length_c   1.000
_cell.angle_alpha   90.00
_cell.angle_beta   90.00
_cell.angle_gamma   90.00
#
_symmetry.space_group_name_H-M   'P 1'
#
loop_
_entity.id
_entity.type
_entity.pdbx_description
1 polymer ?
#
loop_
_entity_poly.entity_id
_entity_poly.type
_entity_poly.pdbx_seq_one_letter_code
_entity_poly.pdbx_strand_id
1 'polypeptide(L)'
;MLIEIAPLLRGAAVVGAGFLAGGLNVVVGAGTLASFPILVLLGFPPLTATMANTVGIVPGSLSGVFVYRRELRAHYRVTRLLLPSSSAGGVTGALLLLHLSADIFAAVIPWLIGIGTLLVLSGPAIKNRIGRVAATDDVDATPFPRRGSKVASVVGAFLLGVYGGYFSAAQGILLVALLGITTTLLMQELNAVKNASVAAVNIIAATVFIFVSPELISWPIVALVALGSILGGLVGGRFARRLPAGLFRGFVVIVGITTVTATVLSH
;
A
#
# COMPACT_ATOMS: atom_id res chain seq x y z
N MET A 1 -5.32 -28.60 14.53
CA MET A 1 -5.93 -27.96 15.73
C MET A 1 -6.43 -26.52 15.49
N LEU A 2 -6.36 -25.95 14.27
CA LEU A 2 -6.84 -24.59 13.93
C LEU A 2 -8.08 -24.57 13.01
N ILE A 3 -8.83 -25.67 12.94
CA ILE A 3 -9.80 -25.90 11.86
C ILE A 3 -11.21 -25.34 12.15
N GLU A 4 -11.55 -24.96 13.39
CA GLU A 4 -12.86 -24.36 13.72
C GLU A 4 -12.74 -22.97 14.35
N ILE A 5 -12.05 -22.04 13.68
CA ILE A 5 -12.36 -20.63 13.91
C ILE A 5 -13.75 -20.42 13.33
N ALA A 6 -14.76 -20.19 14.18
CA ALA A 6 -16.15 -19.95 13.77
C ALA A 6 -16.20 -19.00 12.56
N PRO A 7 -17.06 -19.23 11.56
CA PRO A 7 -17.13 -18.42 10.35
C PRO A 7 -17.27 -16.91 10.65
N LEU A 8 -17.93 -16.58 11.76
CA LEU A 8 -18.03 -15.23 12.32
C LEU A 8 -16.67 -14.64 12.75
N LEU A 9 -15.83 -15.42 13.43
CA LEU A 9 -14.49 -14.99 13.85
C LEU A 9 -13.56 -14.81 12.65
N ARG A 10 -13.64 -15.68 11.64
CA ARG A 10 -12.90 -15.50 10.37
C ARG A 10 -13.35 -14.23 9.66
N GLY A 11 -14.66 -14.01 9.54
CA GLY A 11 -15.20 -12.79 8.94
C GLY A 11 -14.75 -11.52 9.67
N ALA A 12 -14.83 -11.52 11.01
CA ALA A 12 -14.37 -10.40 11.83
C ALA A 12 -12.86 -10.13 11.67
N ALA A 13 -12.04 -11.18 11.57
CA ALA A 13 -10.61 -11.03 11.31
C ALA A 13 -10.34 -10.40 9.93
N VAL A 14 -11.07 -10.78 8.88
CA VAL A 14 -10.94 -10.19 7.54
C VAL A 14 -11.40 -8.73 7.52
N VAL A 15 -12.50 -8.39 8.21
CA VAL A 15 -12.95 -6.99 8.35
C VAL A 15 -11.94 -6.16 9.13
N GLY A 16 -11.40 -6.70 10.23
CA GLY A 16 -10.34 -6.06 11.01
C GLY A 16 -9.07 -5.85 10.20
N ALA A 17 -8.68 -6.85 9.41
CA ALA A 17 -7.58 -6.76 8.44
C ALA A 17 -7.84 -5.65 7.43
N GLY A 18 -9.04 -5.59 6.83
CA GLY A 18 -9.46 -4.51 5.93
C GLY A 18 -9.41 -3.14 6.59
N PHE A 19 -9.90 -3.01 7.83
CA PHE A 19 -9.86 -1.77 8.61
C PHE A 19 -8.43 -1.27 8.83
N LEU A 20 -7.54 -2.16 9.26
CA LEU A 20 -6.13 -1.83 9.42
C LEU A 20 -5.50 -1.47 8.09
N ALA A 21 -5.81 -2.21 7.02
CA ALA A 21 -5.29 -1.97 5.70
C ALA A 21 -5.70 -0.59 5.17
N GLY A 22 -6.98 -0.24 5.26
CA GLY A 22 -7.49 1.07 4.88
C GLY A 22 -6.81 2.19 5.66
N GLY A 23 -6.77 2.09 6.99
CA GLY A 23 -6.18 3.14 7.83
C GLY A 23 -4.68 3.29 7.61
N LEU A 24 -3.93 2.19 7.63
CA LEU A 24 -2.49 2.19 7.41
C LEU A 24 -2.11 2.62 6.00
N ASN A 25 -2.92 2.29 4.99
CA ASN A 25 -2.65 2.72 3.63
C ASN A 25 -2.71 4.24 3.52
N VAL A 26 -3.73 4.88 4.12
CA VAL A 26 -3.88 6.33 4.13
C VAL A 26 -2.76 7.02 4.92
N VAL A 27 -2.46 6.54 6.13
CA VAL A 27 -1.54 7.21 7.08
C VAL A 27 -0.06 6.95 6.80
N VAL A 28 0.31 5.69 6.57
CA VAL A 28 1.71 5.26 6.50
C VAL A 28 2.06 4.73 5.11
N GLY A 29 1.09 4.21 4.34
CA GLY A 29 1.34 3.57 3.05
C GLY A 29 1.74 2.09 3.16
N ALA A 30 1.31 1.41 4.23
CA ALA A 30 1.67 0.02 4.54
C ALA A 30 0.45 -0.89 4.75
N GLY A 31 -0.73 -0.52 4.24
CA GLY A 31 -1.98 -1.23 4.53
C GLY A 31 -1.97 -2.71 4.20
N THR A 32 -1.47 -3.05 3.01
CA THR A 32 -1.41 -4.43 2.53
C THR A 32 -0.49 -5.32 3.38
N LEU A 33 0.49 -4.76 4.10
CA LEU A 33 1.31 -5.54 5.04
C LEU A 33 0.56 -5.96 6.30
N ALA A 34 -0.57 -5.33 6.61
CA ALA A 34 -1.43 -5.80 7.69
C ALA A 34 -2.42 -6.84 7.17
N SER A 35 -3.10 -6.57 6.05
CA SER A 35 -4.18 -7.45 5.59
C SER A 35 -3.73 -8.72 4.91
N PHE A 36 -2.72 -8.66 4.04
CA PHE A 36 -2.29 -9.83 3.28
C PHE A 36 -1.80 -10.97 4.18
N PRO A 37 -0.92 -10.74 5.18
CA PRO A 37 -0.44 -11.82 6.03
C PRO A 37 -1.56 -12.46 6.87
N ILE A 38 -2.58 -11.69 7.28
CA ILE A 38 -3.76 -12.22 7.96
C ILE A 38 -4.55 -13.16 7.04
N LEU A 39 -4.73 -12.80 5.76
CA LEU A 39 -5.40 -13.68 4.80
C LEU A 39 -4.64 -14.99 4.57
N VAL A 40 -3.32 -14.92 4.45
CA VAL A 40 -2.48 -16.13 4.32
C VAL A 40 -2.58 -17.01 5.57
N LEU A 41 -2.54 -16.42 6.76
CA LEU A 41 -2.71 -17.14 8.04
C LEU A 41 -4.10 -17.78 8.19
N LEU A 42 -5.13 -17.23 7.55
CA LEU A 42 -6.47 -17.81 7.48
C LEU A 42 -6.59 -18.98 6.47
N GLY A 43 -5.51 -19.31 5.77
CA GLY A 43 -5.43 -20.44 4.85
C GLY A 43 -5.81 -20.11 3.41
N PHE A 44 -5.92 -18.83 3.04
CA PHE A 44 -6.22 -18.46 1.66
C PHE A 44 -4.97 -18.59 0.77
N PRO A 45 -5.10 -19.14 -0.46
CA PRO A 45 -4.00 -19.18 -1.41
C PRO A 45 -3.41 -17.78 -1.64
N PRO A 46 -2.08 -17.61 -1.67
CA PRO A 46 -1.51 -16.28 -1.66
C PRO A 46 -1.90 -15.42 -2.87
N LEU A 47 -1.98 -16.01 -4.07
CA LEU A 47 -2.41 -15.29 -5.27
C LEU A 47 -3.85 -14.76 -5.12
N THR A 48 -4.78 -15.62 -4.70
CA THR A 48 -6.18 -15.24 -4.41
C THR A 48 -6.26 -14.17 -3.32
N ALA A 49 -5.47 -14.30 -2.25
CA ALA A 49 -5.42 -13.32 -1.16
C ALA A 49 -4.93 -11.95 -1.65
N THR A 50 -3.88 -11.90 -2.50
CA THR A 50 -3.37 -10.67 -3.09
C THR A 50 -4.39 -10.00 -4.01
N MET A 51 -5.03 -10.76 -4.90
CA MET A 51 -6.04 -10.23 -5.82
C MET A 51 -7.26 -9.71 -5.06
N ALA A 52 -7.83 -10.51 -4.15
CA ALA A 52 -8.99 -10.12 -3.36
C ALA A 52 -8.71 -8.92 -2.46
N ASN A 53 -7.53 -8.86 -1.83
CA ASN A 53 -7.13 -7.71 -1.03
C ASN A 53 -6.96 -6.45 -1.88
N THR A 54 -6.32 -6.55 -3.06
CA THR A 54 -6.12 -5.40 -3.95
C THR A 54 -7.45 -4.80 -4.38
N VAL A 55 -8.41 -5.64 -4.81
CA VAL A 55 -9.76 -5.20 -5.17
C VAL A 55 -10.49 -4.61 -3.95
N GLY A 56 -10.44 -5.30 -2.81
CA GLY A 56 -11.12 -4.88 -1.58
C GLY A 56 -10.57 -3.58 -0.97
N ILE A 57 -9.31 -3.22 -1.22
CA ILE A 57 -8.70 -2.01 -0.64
C ILE A 57 -8.95 -0.75 -1.48
N VAL A 58 -9.47 -0.88 -2.72
CA VAL A 58 -9.74 0.26 -3.62
C VAL A 58 -10.64 1.32 -2.97
N PRO A 59 -11.79 0.97 -2.36
CA PRO A 59 -12.65 1.95 -1.70
C PRO A 59 -11.94 2.69 -0.55
N GLY A 60 -11.17 1.97 0.27
CA GLY A 60 -10.32 2.57 1.30
C GLY A 60 -9.24 3.50 0.74
N SER A 61 -8.64 3.16 -0.40
CA SER A 61 -7.64 3.99 -1.07
C SER A 61 -8.24 5.30 -1.60
N LEU A 62 -9.45 5.24 -2.17
CA LEU A 62 -10.21 6.43 -2.59
C LEU A 62 -10.55 7.36 -1.41
N SER A 63 -10.85 6.79 -0.23
CA SER A 63 -11.06 7.59 0.98
C SER A 63 -9.82 8.40 1.36
N GLY A 64 -8.61 7.86 1.14
CA GLY A 64 -7.34 8.57 1.34
C GLY A 64 -7.17 9.77 0.41
N VAL A 65 -7.51 9.59 -0.87
CA VAL A 65 -7.52 10.68 -1.87
C VAL A 65 -8.52 11.77 -1.46
N PHE A 66 -9.70 11.37 -0.98
CA PHE A 66 -10.72 12.31 -0.52
C PHE A 66 -10.29 13.10 0.72
N VAL A 67 -9.63 12.45 1.69
CA VAL A 67 -9.12 13.10 2.91
C VAL A 67 -8.05 14.14 2.57
N TYR A 68 -7.12 13.81 1.67
CA TYR A 68 -6.01 14.68 1.26
C TYR A 68 -6.33 15.57 0.04
N ARG A 69 -7.61 15.76 -0.30
CA ARG A 69 -8.03 16.46 -1.54
C ARG A 69 -7.59 17.92 -1.61
N ARG A 70 -7.40 18.58 -0.46
CA ARG A 70 -7.00 19.99 -0.41
C ARG A 70 -5.53 20.13 -0.78
N GLU A 71 -4.69 19.32 -0.16
CA GLU A 71 -3.25 19.19 -0.42
C GLU A 71 -2.99 18.72 -1.86
N LEU A 72 -3.81 17.77 -2.35
CA LEU A 72 -3.70 17.25 -3.71
C LEU A 72 -4.00 18.31 -4.77
N ARG A 73 -4.97 19.21 -4.51
CA ARG A 73 -5.29 20.34 -5.41
C ARG A 73 -4.15 21.35 -5.48
N ALA A 74 -3.47 21.60 -4.35
CA ALA A 74 -2.29 22.48 -4.33
C ALA A 74 -1.15 21.92 -5.20
N HIS A 75 -0.95 20.59 -5.18
CA HIS A 75 0.14 19.90 -5.89
C HIS A 75 -0.33 19.07 -7.10
N TYR A 76 -1.35 19.58 -7.81
CA TYR A 76 -1.95 18.86 -8.94
C TYR A 76 -0.96 18.60 -10.09
N ARG A 77 0.03 19.49 -10.29
CA ARG A 77 1.03 19.35 -11.37
C ARG A 77 1.94 18.15 -11.15
N VAL A 78 2.42 17.96 -9.92
CA VAL A 78 3.24 16.80 -9.53
C VAL A 78 2.41 15.53 -9.66
N THR A 79 1.19 15.54 -9.13
CA THR A 79 0.26 14.40 -9.20
C THR A 79 -0.04 14.00 -10.65
N ARG A 80 -0.41 14.96 -11.51
CA ARG A 80 -0.73 14.73 -12.93
C ARG A 80 0.47 14.18 -13.71
N LEU A 81 1.69 14.56 -13.32
CA LEU A 81 2.90 14.02 -13.93
C LEU A 81 3.13 12.54 -13.55
N LEU A 82 2.93 12.18 -12.28
CA LEU A 82 3.26 10.85 -11.77
C LEU A 82 2.14 9.83 -11.95
N LEU A 83 0.89 10.27 -12.06
CA LEU A 83 -0.26 9.39 -12.23
C LEU A 83 -0.13 8.46 -13.44
N PRO A 84 0.09 8.95 -14.68
CA PRO A 84 0.20 8.07 -15.84
C PRO A 84 1.33 7.04 -15.71
N SER A 85 2.44 7.46 -15.12
CA SER A 85 3.60 6.61 -14.90
C SER A 85 3.36 5.53 -13.85
N SER A 86 2.76 5.89 -12.71
CA SER A 86 2.34 4.95 -11.67
C SER A 86 1.32 3.96 -12.23
N SER A 87 0.36 4.48 -12.99
CA SER A 87 -0.69 3.71 -13.65
C SER A 87 -0.14 2.69 -14.64
N ALA A 88 0.76 3.11 -15.54
CA ALA A 88 1.42 2.21 -16.47
C ALA A 88 2.21 1.11 -15.74
N GLY A 89 2.92 1.49 -14.68
CA GLY A 89 3.57 0.52 -13.80
C GLY A 89 2.58 -0.46 -13.20
N GLY A 90 1.43 0.03 -12.70
CA GLY A 90 0.37 -0.79 -12.12
C GLY A 90 -0.18 -1.84 -13.10
N VAL A 91 -0.38 -1.46 -14.37
CA VAL A 91 -0.75 -2.42 -15.44
C VAL A 91 0.33 -3.50 -15.58
N THR A 92 1.59 -3.09 -15.74
CA THR A 92 2.71 -4.02 -15.90
C THR A 92 2.84 -4.96 -14.70
N GLY A 93 2.74 -4.44 -13.48
CA GLY A 93 2.81 -5.22 -12.24
C GLY A 93 1.68 -6.24 -12.11
N ALA A 94 0.45 -5.82 -12.40
CA ALA A 94 -0.71 -6.70 -12.35
C ALA A 94 -0.62 -7.82 -13.39
N LEU A 95 -0.18 -7.50 -14.61
CA LEU A 95 0.07 -8.51 -15.65
C LEU A 95 1.20 -9.46 -15.25
N LEU A 96 2.30 -8.96 -14.67
CA LEU A 96 3.38 -9.81 -14.16
C LEU A 96 2.88 -10.80 -13.10
N LEU A 97 1.99 -10.37 -12.21
CA LEU A 97 1.41 -11.25 -11.19
C LEU A 97 0.62 -12.40 -11.82
N LEU A 98 -0.13 -12.12 -12.90
CA LEU A 98 -0.95 -13.13 -13.58
C LEU A 98 -0.14 -14.07 -14.50
N HIS A 99 1.03 -13.63 -14.98
CA HIS A 99 1.88 -14.46 -15.86
C HIS A 99 2.90 -15.30 -15.09
N LEU A 100 3.25 -14.93 -13.86
CA LEU A 100 4.12 -15.76 -13.02
C LEU A 100 3.33 -16.94 -12.44
N SER A 101 3.95 -18.12 -12.41
CA SER A 101 3.35 -19.31 -11.77
C SER A 101 3.08 -19.04 -10.28
N ALA A 102 1.97 -19.55 -9.78
CA ALA A 102 1.58 -19.42 -8.37
C ALA A 102 2.67 -19.92 -7.40
N ASP A 103 3.44 -20.94 -7.78
CA ASP A 103 4.52 -21.51 -6.96
C ASP A 103 5.69 -20.51 -6.78
N ILE A 104 6.10 -19.84 -7.86
CA ILE A 104 7.11 -18.76 -7.79
C ILE A 104 6.60 -17.63 -6.90
N PHE A 105 5.32 -17.25 -7.03
CA PHE A 105 4.75 -16.21 -6.19
C PHE A 105 4.78 -16.59 -4.70
N ALA A 106 4.35 -17.83 -4.38
CA ALA A 106 4.36 -18.38 -3.03
C ALA A 106 5.78 -18.39 -2.42
N ALA A 107 6.79 -18.77 -3.20
CA ALA A 107 8.19 -18.78 -2.75
C ALA A 107 8.75 -17.39 -2.48
N VAL A 108 8.30 -16.36 -3.21
CA VAL A 108 8.81 -14.98 -3.09
C VAL A 108 8.13 -14.20 -1.96
N ILE A 109 6.93 -14.60 -1.54
CA ILE A 109 6.13 -13.90 -0.53
C ILE A 109 6.84 -13.67 0.82
N PRO A 110 7.51 -14.66 1.45
CA PRO A 110 8.19 -14.44 2.72
C PRO A 110 9.22 -13.31 2.63
N TRP A 111 9.93 -13.22 1.50
CA TRP A 111 10.88 -12.15 1.22
C TRP A 111 10.18 -10.79 1.05
N LEU A 112 9.06 -10.74 0.33
CA LEU A 112 8.28 -9.51 0.16
C LEU A 112 7.71 -9.00 1.49
N ILE A 113 7.19 -9.90 2.33
CA ILE A 113 6.71 -9.54 3.68
C ILE A 113 7.88 -9.07 4.55
N GLY A 114 9.01 -9.77 4.52
CA GLY A 114 10.20 -9.42 5.29
C GLY A 114 10.75 -8.05 4.93
N ILE A 115 10.97 -7.79 3.64
CA ILE A 115 11.42 -6.49 3.12
C ILE A 115 10.41 -5.40 3.45
N GLY A 116 9.11 -5.65 3.26
CA GLY A 116 8.06 -4.71 3.61
C GLY A 116 8.04 -4.37 5.10
N THR A 117 8.24 -5.36 5.97
CA THR A 117 8.32 -5.17 7.42
C THR A 117 9.52 -4.32 7.81
N LEU A 118 10.69 -4.57 7.21
CA LEU A 118 11.89 -3.74 7.39
C LEU A 118 11.69 -2.30 6.91
N LEU A 119 10.98 -2.09 5.80
CA LEU A 119 10.61 -0.76 5.31
C LEU A 119 9.68 -0.03 6.27
N VAL A 120 8.70 -0.72 6.86
CA VAL A 120 7.81 -0.16 7.88
C VAL A 120 8.58 0.25 9.12
N LEU A 121 9.51 -0.59 9.58
CA LEU A 121 10.40 -0.28 10.69
C LEU A 121 11.29 0.94 10.42
N SER A 122 11.77 1.06 9.19
CA SER A 122 12.62 2.16 8.73
C SER A 122 11.86 3.46 8.43
N GLY A 123 10.53 3.38 8.27
CA GLY A 123 9.65 4.49 7.90
C GLY A 123 9.84 5.77 8.72
N PRO A 124 9.92 5.73 10.07
CA PRO A 124 10.17 6.92 10.89
C PRO A 124 11.54 7.56 10.61
N ALA A 125 12.58 6.76 10.43
CA ALA A 125 13.91 7.28 10.11
C ALA A 125 13.93 7.97 8.74
N ILE A 126 13.26 7.37 7.75
CA ILE A 126 13.06 7.95 6.42
C ILE A 126 12.32 9.29 6.53
N LYS A 127 11.17 9.32 7.24
CA LYS A 127 10.36 10.53 7.42
C LYS A 127 11.12 11.65 8.14
N ASN A 128 11.89 11.32 9.18
CA ASN A 128 12.67 12.30 9.93
C ASN A 128 13.83 12.87 9.10
N ARG A 129 14.48 12.06 8.25
CA ARG A 129 15.52 12.55 7.32
C ARG A 129 14.94 13.48 6.28
N ILE A 130 13.80 13.13 5.67
CA ILE A 130 13.12 13.97 4.65
C ILE A 130 12.65 15.29 5.27
N GLY A 131 12.02 15.25 6.45
CA GLY A 131 11.50 16.45 7.12
C GLY A 131 12.57 17.48 7.48
N ARG A 132 13.83 17.07 7.64
CA ARG A 132 14.96 17.98 7.87
C ARG A 132 15.46 18.68 6.61
N VAL A 133 15.28 18.06 5.44
CA VAL A 133 15.75 18.60 4.15
C VAL A 133 14.76 19.61 3.56
N ALA A 134 13.46 19.47 3.87
CA ALA A 134 12.40 20.36 3.35
C ALA A 134 12.24 21.69 4.13
N ALA A 135 12.97 21.90 5.22
CA ALA A 135 12.84 23.08 6.09
C ALA A 135 13.62 24.32 5.61
N THR A 136 14.17 24.29 4.39
CA THR A 136 14.75 25.49 3.75
C THR A 136 13.66 26.19 2.96
N ASP A 137 13.03 27.17 3.60
CA ASP A 137 11.90 27.97 3.12
C ASP A 137 12.27 28.81 1.90
N ASP A 138 11.94 28.34 0.69
CA ASP A 138 11.82 29.19 -0.48
C ASP A 138 10.51 28.90 -1.20
N VAL A 139 9.57 29.83 -1.10
CA VAL A 139 8.15 29.68 -1.49
C VAL A 139 7.99 29.64 -3.02
N ASP A 140 9.02 30.05 -3.77
CA ASP A 140 9.10 30.01 -5.23
C ASP A 140 9.92 28.81 -5.77
N ALA A 141 10.35 27.89 -4.91
CA ALA A 141 11.13 26.74 -5.33
C ALA A 141 10.34 25.79 -6.24
N THR A 142 10.91 25.47 -7.41
CA THR A 142 10.34 24.44 -8.29
C THR A 142 10.17 23.11 -7.55
N PRO A 143 9.06 22.36 -7.75
CA PRO A 143 8.83 21.11 -7.01
C PRO A 143 9.92 20.05 -7.17
N PHE A 144 10.77 20.17 -8.21
CA PHE A 144 11.87 19.27 -8.50
C PHE A 144 13.18 20.07 -8.58
N PRO A 145 13.89 20.27 -7.45
CA PRO A 145 14.97 21.25 -7.34
C PRO A 145 16.28 20.80 -7.99
N ARG A 146 16.53 19.49 -8.09
CA ARG A 146 17.78 18.95 -8.66
C ARG A 146 17.61 18.55 -10.12
N ARG A 147 18.67 18.72 -10.91
CA ARG A 147 18.74 18.22 -12.29
C ARG A 147 18.50 16.72 -12.29
N GLY A 148 17.48 16.26 -13.02
CA GLY A 148 17.10 14.85 -13.09
C GLY A 148 16.08 14.39 -12.05
N SER A 149 15.77 15.16 -10.98
CA SER A 149 14.76 14.78 -9.98
C SER A 149 13.39 14.48 -10.57
N LYS A 150 12.98 15.24 -11.60
CA LYS A 150 11.72 15.01 -12.30
C LYS A 150 11.70 13.64 -13.00
N VAL A 151 12.79 13.30 -13.70
CA VAL A 151 12.93 12.01 -14.40
C VAL A 151 12.98 10.87 -13.39
N ALA A 152 13.79 11.02 -12.33
CA ALA A 152 13.87 10.03 -11.25
C ALA A 152 12.51 9.80 -10.58
N SER A 153 11.70 10.84 -10.38
CA SER A 153 10.35 10.71 -9.83
C SER A 153 9.41 9.94 -10.76
N VAL A 154 9.46 10.23 -12.06
CA VAL A 154 8.65 9.51 -13.07
C VAL A 154 9.09 8.05 -13.16
N VAL A 155 10.36 7.78 -13.40
CA VAL A 155 10.88 6.41 -13.50
C VAL A 155 10.66 5.65 -12.19
N GLY A 156 10.92 6.26 -11.05
CA GLY A 156 10.66 5.66 -9.75
C GLY A 156 9.18 5.40 -9.50
N ALA A 157 8.28 6.32 -9.88
CA ALA A 157 6.84 6.10 -9.77
C ALA A 157 6.35 4.96 -10.67
N PHE A 158 6.92 4.80 -11.88
CA PHE A 158 6.68 3.64 -12.73
C PHE A 158 7.10 2.34 -12.03
N LEU A 159 8.36 2.24 -11.58
CA LEU A 159 8.89 1.03 -10.93
C LEU A 159 8.13 0.68 -9.66
N LEU A 160 7.77 1.68 -8.85
CA LEU A 160 6.93 1.50 -7.66
C LEU A 160 5.48 1.18 -8.02
N GLY A 161 5.00 1.60 -9.19
CA GLY A 161 3.74 1.16 -9.78
C GLY A 161 3.79 -0.31 -10.19
N VAL A 162 4.87 -0.77 -10.83
CA VAL A 162 5.10 -2.20 -11.15
C VAL A 162 5.09 -3.04 -9.88
N TYR A 163 5.86 -2.61 -8.88
CA TYR A 163 5.86 -3.26 -7.57
C TYR A 163 4.45 -3.26 -6.95
N GLY A 164 3.75 -2.13 -6.99
CA GLY A 164 2.42 -1.99 -6.40
C GLY A 164 1.33 -2.83 -7.07
N GLY A 165 1.37 -2.93 -8.40
CA GLY A 165 0.46 -3.77 -9.17
C GLY A 165 0.70 -5.26 -8.98
N TYR A 166 1.96 -5.65 -8.73
CA TYR A 166 2.33 -7.03 -8.42
C TYR A 166 2.03 -7.40 -6.95
N PHE A 167 2.51 -6.58 -6.01
CA PHE A 167 2.37 -6.77 -4.57
C PHE A 167 2.41 -5.42 -3.82
N SER A 168 1.24 -4.81 -3.60
CA SER A 168 1.02 -3.47 -3.01
C SER A 168 1.56 -3.24 -1.57
N ALA A 169 2.19 -4.23 -0.94
CA ALA A 169 2.74 -4.12 0.42
C ALA A 169 3.79 -3.00 0.54
N ALA A 170 3.71 -2.13 1.55
CA ALA A 170 4.65 -1.01 1.78
C ALA A 170 4.94 -0.06 0.60
N GLN A 171 4.21 -0.16 -0.53
CA GLN A 171 4.42 0.68 -1.71
C GLN A 171 4.37 2.18 -1.36
N GLY A 172 3.44 2.58 -0.50
CA GLY A 172 3.30 3.98 -0.11
C GLY A 172 4.48 4.51 0.71
N ILE A 173 5.17 3.68 1.49
CA ILE A 173 6.39 4.08 2.19
C ILE A 173 7.50 4.39 1.18
N LEU A 174 7.68 3.49 0.21
CA LEU A 174 8.66 3.66 -0.86
C LEU A 174 8.38 4.91 -1.69
N LEU A 175 7.10 5.18 -1.96
CA LEU A 175 6.72 6.36 -2.73
C LEU A 175 6.96 7.66 -1.94
N VAL A 176 6.66 7.69 -0.65
CA VAL A 176 7.02 8.83 0.22
C VAL A 176 8.54 9.02 0.29
N ALA A 177 9.31 7.93 0.35
CA ALA A 177 10.77 7.98 0.35
C ALA A 177 11.31 8.57 -0.96
N LEU A 178 10.82 8.08 -2.11
CA LEU A 178 11.17 8.58 -3.44
C LEU A 178 10.88 10.08 -3.54
N LEU A 179 9.62 10.45 -3.26
CA LEU A 179 9.17 11.84 -3.37
C LEU A 179 9.90 12.77 -2.40
N GLY A 180 10.22 12.32 -1.18
CA GLY A 180 10.98 13.12 -0.23
C GLY A 180 12.44 13.34 -0.60
N ILE A 181 12.99 12.53 -1.51
CA ILE A 181 14.36 12.71 -2.03
C ILE A 181 14.34 13.51 -3.35
N THR A 182 13.29 13.39 -4.15
CA THR A 182 13.21 14.01 -5.47
C THR A 182 12.43 15.33 -5.49
N THR A 183 11.64 15.63 -4.47
CA THR A 183 10.80 16.83 -4.39
C THR A 183 11.08 17.66 -3.13
N THR A 184 10.60 18.90 -3.12
CA THR A 184 10.61 19.80 -1.94
C THR A 184 9.33 19.73 -1.12
N LEU A 185 8.43 18.79 -1.42
CA LEU A 185 7.13 18.70 -0.79
C LEU A 185 7.23 18.36 0.71
N LEU A 186 6.37 19.00 1.49
CA LEU A 186 6.20 18.72 2.91
C LEU A 186 5.50 17.38 3.11
N MET A 187 5.64 16.81 4.32
CA MET A 187 5.17 15.45 4.65
C MET A 187 3.68 15.21 4.32
N GLN A 188 2.81 16.20 4.53
CA GLN A 188 1.37 16.05 4.21
C GLN A 188 1.09 16.06 2.71
N GLU A 189 1.90 16.80 1.95
CA GLU A 189 1.81 16.92 0.50
C GLU A 189 2.35 15.65 -0.18
N LEU A 190 3.46 15.10 0.35
CA LEU A 190 3.98 13.79 -0.02
C LEU A 190 2.91 12.70 0.19
N ASN A 191 2.20 12.73 1.32
CA ASN A 191 1.10 11.79 1.59
C ASN A 191 -0.07 11.97 0.60
N ALA A 192 -0.38 13.21 0.20
CA ALA A 192 -1.42 13.48 -0.78
C ALA A 192 -1.08 12.86 -2.14
N VAL A 193 0.10 13.17 -2.68
CA VAL A 193 0.58 12.60 -3.95
C VAL A 193 0.67 11.07 -3.86
N LYS A 194 1.20 10.54 -2.74
CA LYS A 194 1.27 9.09 -2.49
C LYS A 194 -0.10 8.43 -2.54
N ASN A 195 -1.08 8.98 -1.83
CA ASN A 195 -2.41 8.38 -1.74
C ASN A 195 -3.10 8.37 -3.12
N ALA A 196 -2.91 9.41 -3.93
CA ALA A 196 -3.42 9.44 -5.31
C ALA A 196 -2.74 8.38 -6.20
N SER A 197 -1.41 8.29 -6.18
CA SER A 197 -0.66 7.31 -6.97
C SER A 197 -0.98 5.86 -6.56
N VAL A 198 -1.02 5.56 -5.26
CA VAL A 198 -1.36 4.22 -4.76
C VAL A 198 -2.81 3.87 -5.10
N ALA A 199 -3.75 4.81 -4.97
CA ALA A 199 -5.13 4.58 -5.39
C ALA A 199 -5.22 4.27 -6.89
N ALA A 200 -4.51 5.01 -7.75
CA ALA A 200 -4.49 4.76 -9.18
C ALA A 200 -3.93 3.37 -9.53
N VAL A 201 -2.82 2.97 -8.88
CA VAL A 201 -2.23 1.63 -9.03
C VAL A 201 -3.20 0.54 -8.59
N ASN A 202 -3.82 0.69 -7.41
CA ASN A 202 -4.77 -0.30 -6.89
C ASN A 202 -6.01 -0.41 -7.78
N ILE A 203 -6.54 0.71 -8.28
CA ILE A 203 -7.69 0.71 -9.22
C ILE A 203 -7.31 -0.05 -10.49
N ILE A 204 -6.17 0.26 -11.08
CA ILE A 204 -5.73 -0.40 -12.32
C ILE A 204 -5.47 -1.88 -12.11
N ALA A 205 -4.76 -2.25 -11.05
CA ALA A 205 -4.51 -3.65 -10.73
C ALA A 205 -5.81 -4.40 -10.48
N ALA A 206 -6.74 -3.82 -9.70
CA ALA A 206 -8.07 -4.39 -9.49
C ALA A 206 -8.84 -4.55 -10.80
N THR A 207 -8.82 -3.56 -11.70
CA THR A 207 -9.43 -3.65 -13.02
C THR A 207 -8.81 -4.80 -13.83
N VAL A 208 -7.48 -4.87 -13.93
CA VAL A 208 -6.78 -5.96 -14.63
C VAL A 208 -7.18 -7.32 -14.06
N PHE A 209 -7.15 -7.49 -12.74
CA PHE A 209 -7.55 -8.74 -12.08
C PHE A 209 -8.99 -9.15 -12.38
N ILE A 210 -9.94 -8.19 -12.31
CA ILE A 210 -11.37 -8.45 -12.55
C ILE A 210 -11.62 -8.88 -14.00
N PHE A 211 -10.91 -8.30 -14.97
CA PHE A 211 -11.15 -8.58 -16.39
C PHE A 211 -10.36 -9.77 -16.94
N VAL A 212 -9.16 -10.03 -16.40
CA VAL A 212 -8.26 -11.08 -16.95
C VAL A 212 -8.44 -12.42 -16.24
N SER A 213 -8.67 -12.43 -14.93
CA SER A 213 -8.78 -13.67 -14.14
C SER A 213 -9.81 -13.56 -13.01
N PRO A 214 -11.09 -13.28 -13.31
CA PRO A 214 -12.14 -13.12 -12.29
C PRO A 214 -12.34 -14.37 -11.42
N GLU A 215 -12.06 -15.56 -11.93
CA GLU A 215 -12.16 -16.85 -11.25
C GLU A 215 -11.19 -17.01 -10.08
N LEU A 216 -10.08 -16.26 -10.08
CA LEU A 216 -9.09 -16.26 -8.99
C LEU A 216 -9.47 -15.31 -7.85
N ILE A 217 -10.53 -14.51 -8.01
CA ILE A 217 -10.97 -13.50 -7.03
C ILE A 217 -12.03 -14.08 -6.10
N SER A 218 -11.72 -14.09 -4.79
CA SER A 218 -12.72 -14.39 -3.77
C SER A 218 -13.56 -13.16 -3.43
N TRP A 219 -14.73 -13.04 -4.07
CA TRP A 219 -15.69 -11.95 -3.82
C TRP A 219 -16.13 -11.80 -2.35
N PRO A 220 -16.32 -12.88 -1.56
CA PRO A 220 -16.59 -12.74 -0.13
C PRO A 220 -15.46 -12.00 0.62
N ILE A 221 -14.20 -12.33 0.32
CA ILE A 221 -13.04 -11.64 0.92
C ILE A 221 -13.01 -10.18 0.46
N VAL A 222 -13.24 -9.92 -0.83
CA VAL A 222 -13.31 -8.55 -1.37
C VAL A 222 -14.32 -7.71 -0.60
N ALA A 223 -15.53 -8.22 -0.37
CA ALA A 223 -16.59 -7.50 0.33
C ALA A 223 -16.21 -7.19 1.79
N LEU A 224 -15.63 -8.16 2.50
CA LEU A 224 -15.21 -7.98 3.90
C LEU A 224 -14.02 -7.01 4.02
N VAL A 225 -13.03 -7.12 3.12
CA VAL A 225 -11.89 -6.18 3.07
C VAL A 225 -12.36 -4.78 2.68
N ALA A 226 -13.29 -4.64 1.73
CA ALA A 226 -13.87 -3.35 1.35
C ALA A 226 -14.61 -2.66 2.49
N LEU A 227 -15.45 -3.41 3.21
CA LEU A 227 -16.18 -2.88 4.36
C LEU A 227 -15.22 -2.38 5.45
N GLY A 228 -14.21 -3.20 5.78
CA GLY A 228 -13.15 -2.80 6.69
C GLY A 228 -12.39 -1.57 6.19
N SER A 229 -11.93 -1.60 4.93
CA SER A 229 -11.01 -0.60 4.38
C SER A 229 -11.62 0.79 4.24
N ILE A 230 -12.92 0.89 3.97
CA ILE A 230 -13.63 2.17 3.96
C ILE A 230 -13.61 2.81 5.35
N LEU A 231 -14.05 2.05 6.37
CA LEU A 231 -14.10 2.53 7.75
C LEU A 231 -12.69 2.88 8.25
N GLY A 232 -11.74 1.99 7.99
CA GLY A 232 -10.33 2.17 8.32
C GLY A 232 -9.72 3.39 7.67
N GLY A 233 -9.96 3.59 6.37
CA GLY A 233 -9.42 4.72 5.61
C GLY A 233 -10.00 6.07 6.05
N LEU A 234 -11.31 6.13 6.34
CA LEU A 234 -11.96 7.33 6.85
C LEU A 234 -11.49 7.70 8.26
N VAL A 235 -11.46 6.72 9.18
CA VAL A 235 -10.97 6.92 10.55
C VAL A 235 -9.48 7.24 10.52
N GLY A 236 -8.69 6.43 9.82
CA GLY A 236 -7.25 6.60 9.67
C GLY A 236 -6.89 7.94 9.07
N GLY A 237 -7.60 8.42 8.06
CA GLY A 237 -7.38 9.74 7.46
C GLY A 237 -7.75 10.91 8.37
N ARG A 238 -8.87 10.84 9.09
CA ARG A 238 -9.28 11.89 10.04
C ARG A 238 -8.41 11.95 11.28
N PHE A 239 -8.00 10.79 11.79
CA PHE A 239 -7.20 10.66 13.02
C PHE A 239 -5.72 10.42 12.75
N ALA A 240 -5.26 10.51 11.50
CA ALA A 240 -3.86 10.31 11.06
C ALA A 240 -2.86 11.08 11.93
N ARG A 241 -3.27 12.27 12.39
CA ARG A 241 -2.45 13.20 13.19
C ARG A 241 -2.39 12.85 14.68
N ARG A 242 -3.28 11.98 15.18
CA ARG A 242 -3.41 11.62 16.60
C ARG A 242 -3.02 10.16 16.89
N LEU A 243 -2.78 9.39 15.85
CA LEU A 243 -2.47 7.97 15.94
C LEU A 243 -1.00 7.76 16.34
N PRO A 244 -0.71 7.13 17.49
CA PRO A 244 0.66 6.92 17.93
C PRO A 244 1.39 5.97 16.98
N ALA A 245 2.36 6.49 16.24
CA ALA A 245 3.11 5.75 15.23
C ALA A 245 3.82 4.49 15.77
N GLY A 246 4.04 4.40 17.08
CA GLY A 246 4.58 3.20 17.75
C GLY A 246 3.65 1.99 17.73
N LEU A 247 2.34 2.20 17.99
CA LEU A 247 1.36 1.10 18.08
C LEU A 247 1.20 0.36 16.75
N PHE A 248 1.14 1.13 15.66
CA PHE A 248 1.01 0.59 14.30
C PHE A 248 2.23 -0.20 13.85
N ARG A 249 3.42 0.29 14.17
CA ARG A 249 4.67 -0.41 13.86
C ARG A 249 4.74 -1.73 14.63
N GLY A 250 4.43 -1.71 15.92
CA GLY A 250 4.38 -2.92 16.75
C GLY A 250 3.42 -3.95 16.17
N PHE A 251 2.21 -3.54 15.77
CA PHE A 251 1.24 -4.43 15.15
C PHE A 251 1.74 -5.05 13.84
N VAL A 252 2.23 -4.24 12.89
CA VAL A 252 2.74 -4.74 11.60
C VAL A 252 3.93 -5.67 11.79
N VAL A 253 4.80 -5.39 12.75
CA VAL A 253 5.94 -6.25 13.09
C VAL A 253 5.48 -7.59 13.66
N ILE A 254 4.54 -7.59 14.61
CA ILE A 254 4.00 -8.81 15.20
C ILE A 254 3.36 -9.68 14.11
N VAL A 255 2.49 -9.09 13.27
CA VAL A 255 1.82 -9.81 12.18
C VAL A 255 2.83 -10.31 11.14
N GLY A 256 3.77 -9.46 10.71
CA GLY A 256 4.79 -9.81 9.73
C GLY A 256 5.69 -10.95 10.20
N ILE A 257 6.22 -10.87 11.43
CA ILE A 257 7.03 -11.94 12.03
C ILE A 257 6.20 -13.21 12.15
N THR A 258 4.96 -13.13 12.66
CA THR A 258 4.10 -14.30 12.83
C THR A 258 3.88 -15.01 11.50
N THR A 259 3.57 -14.26 10.44
CA THR A 259 3.35 -14.85 9.12
C THR A 259 4.62 -15.41 8.51
N VAL A 260 5.75 -14.71 8.56
CA VAL A 260 7.03 -15.24 8.05
C VAL A 260 7.37 -16.56 8.76
N THR A 261 7.26 -16.58 10.09
CA THR A 261 7.53 -17.78 10.89
C THR A 261 6.57 -18.91 10.54
N ALA A 262 5.26 -18.62 10.42
CA ALA A 262 4.26 -19.61 10.04
C ALA A 262 4.49 -20.18 8.63
N THR A 263 4.87 -19.34 7.66
CA THR A 263 5.16 -19.80 6.29
C THR A 263 6.42 -20.66 6.22
N VAL A 264 7.47 -20.30 6.96
CA VAL A 264 8.73 -21.06 7.00
C VAL A 264 8.55 -22.41 7.70
N LEU A 265 7.74 -22.48 8.76
CA LEU A 265 7.45 -23.72 9.47
C LEU A 265 6.49 -24.67 8.74
N SER A 266 5.83 -24.19 7.68
CA SER A 266 4.88 -24.98 6.87
C SER A 266 5.50 -25.64 5.64
N HIS A 267 6.82 -25.54 5.48
CA HIS A 267 7.64 -26.24 4.48
C HIS A 267 8.68 -27.10 5.19
#